data_AF-A0AAV6YUG1-F1
#
_entry.id   AF-A0AAV6YUG1-F1
#
_cell.length_a   1.000
_cell.length_b   1.000
_cell.length_c   1.000
_cell.angle_alpha   90.00
_cell.angle_beta   90.00
_cell.angle_gamma   90.00
#
_symmetry.space_group_name_H-M   'P 1'
#
loop_
_entity.id
_entity.type
_entity.pdbx_description
1 polymer ?
#
loop_
_entity_poly.entity_id
_entity_poly.type
_entity_poly.pdbx_seq_one_letter_code
_entity_poly.pdbx_strand_id
1 'polypeptide(L)'
;QFIGTAALVVCVLAIVDPYNNPIPRGLEAFTVGFVVLVIGLSMGFNSGYAVNPARDFGPRLFTALAGWGTEVFTAGGQWWWVPIVSPLLGAVAGVMVYQLMIGCHLEPSPESTEQENVKLANVKHKERI
;
A
#
# COMPACT_ATOMS: atom_id res chain seq x y z
N GLN A 1 -4.64 12.52 6.19
CA GLN A 1 -3.83 11.35 6.63
C GLN A 1 -4.65 10.06 6.64
N PHE A 2 -5.65 9.92 7.52
CA PHE A 2 -6.50 8.72 7.60
C PHE A 2 -7.05 8.25 6.24
N ILE A 3 -7.79 9.11 5.52
CA ILE A 3 -8.41 8.76 4.23
C ILE A 3 -7.34 8.43 3.18
N GLY A 4 -6.26 9.21 3.13
CA GLY A 4 -5.16 8.97 2.19
C GLY A 4 -4.46 7.63 2.42
N THR A 5 -4.22 7.24 3.67
CA THR A 5 -3.64 5.93 3.99
C THR A 5 -4.63 4.79 3.77
N ALA A 6 -5.92 4.98 4.10
CA ALA A 6 -6.95 3.98 3.81
C ALA A 6 -7.05 3.70 2.31
N ALA A 7 -7.12 4.75 1.49
CA ALA A 7 -7.13 4.63 0.03
C ALA A 7 -5.86 3.97 -0.51
N LEU A 8 -4.67 4.37 -0.02
CA LEU A 8 -3.41 3.74 -0.37
C LEU A 8 -3.44 2.23 -0.10
N VAL A 9 -3.86 1.83 1.10
CA VAL A 9 -3.91 0.42 1.50
C VAL A 9 -4.91 -0.38 0.66
N VAL A 10 -6.12 0.16 0.41
CA VAL A 10 -7.10 -0.48 -0.48
C VAL A 10 -6.53 -0.70 -1.88
N CYS A 11 -5.89 0.31 -2.46
CA CYS A 11 -5.29 0.20 -3.79
C CYS A 11 -4.10 -0.77 -3.82
N VAL A 12 -3.22 -0.74 -2.82
CA VAL A 12 -2.10 -1.68 -2.72
C VAL A 12 -2.62 -3.11 -2.63
N LEU A 13 -3.61 -3.38 -1.77
CA LEU A 13 -4.22 -4.71 -1.68
C LEU A 13 -4.84 -5.13 -3.01
N ALA A 14 -5.57 -4.23 -3.69
CA ALA A 14 -6.13 -4.52 -5.01
C ALA A 14 -5.06 -4.86 -6.06
N ILE A 15 -3.87 -4.26 -5.97
CA ILE A 15 -2.76 -4.49 -6.90
C ILE A 15 -2.07 -5.84 -6.64
N VAL A 16 -1.88 -6.20 -5.36
CA VAL A 16 -1.08 -7.38 -4.96
C VAL A 16 -1.90 -8.65 -4.77
N ASP A 17 -3.23 -8.55 -4.68
CA ASP A 17 -4.10 -9.71 -4.50
C ASP A 17 -4.09 -10.59 -5.77
N PRO A 18 -3.62 -11.84 -5.68
CA PRO A 18 -3.53 -12.74 -6.83
C PRO A 18 -4.89 -13.20 -7.37
N TYR A 19 -5.95 -13.06 -6.58
CA TYR A 19 -7.32 -13.41 -6.98
C TYR A 19 -8.02 -12.26 -7.69
N ASN A 20 -7.50 -11.04 -7.56
CA ASN A 20 -7.98 -9.88 -8.30
C ASN A 20 -7.36 -9.83 -9.71
N ASN A 21 -7.85 -8.91 -10.55
CA ASN A 21 -7.37 -8.76 -11.93
C ASN A 21 -5.84 -8.56 -11.97
N PRO A 22 -5.08 -9.50 -12.58
CA PRO A 22 -3.63 -9.49 -12.50
C PRO A 22 -3.04 -8.34 -13.31
N ILE A 23 -2.11 -7.65 -12.68
CA ILE A 23 -1.29 -6.62 -13.31
C ILE A 23 -0.11 -7.33 -14.01
N PRO A 24 0.37 -6.84 -15.17
CA PRO A 24 1.55 -7.42 -15.79
C PRO A 24 2.73 -7.49 -14.81
N ARG A 25 3.39 -8.66 -14.76
CA ARG A 25 4.49 -8.91 -13.83
C ARG A 25 5.60 -7.87 -14.00
N GLY A 26 6.05 -7.31 -12.88
CA GLY A 26 7.07 -6.26 -12.83
C GLY A 26 6.52 -4.83 -12.89
N LEU A 27 5.22 -4.64 -13.18
CA LEU A 27 4.57 -3.31 -13.16
C LEU A 27 3.85 -3.01 -11.83
N GLU A 28 3.88 -3.91 -10.85
CA GLU A 28 3.20 -3.75 -9.58
C GLU A 28 3.75 -2.53 -8.82
N ALA A 29 5.08 -2.45 -8.69
CA ALA A 29 5.75 -1.33 -8.01
C ALA A 29 5.52 0.01 -8.73
N PHE A 30 5.51 -0.01 -10.08
CA PHE A 30 5.22 1.19 -10.89
C PHE A 30 3.79 1.70 -10.65
N THR A 31 2.82 0.78 -10.66
CA THR A 31 1.40 1.09 -10.39
C THR A 31 1.21 1.63 -8.98
N VAL A 32 1.86 1.05 -7.97
CA VAL A 32 1.84 1.58 -6.59
C VAL A 32 2.44 2.99 -6.53
N GLY A 33 3.52 3.26 -7.26
CA GLY A 33 4.08 4.60 -7.39
C GLY A 33 3.08 5.61 -7.96
N PHE A 34 2.32 5.22 -8.98
CA PHE A 34 1.24 6.04 -9.54
C PHE A 34 0.11 6.31 -8.55
N VAL A 35 -0.27 5.32 -7.73
CA VAL A 35 -1.25 5.52 -6.65
C VAL A 35 -0.77 6.60 -5.68
N VAL A 36 0.49 6.53 -5.23
CA VAL A 36 1.07 7.56 -4.35
C VAL A 36 1.10 8.93 -5.02
N LEU A 37 1.45 9.00 -6.31
CA LEU A 37 1.43 10.23 -7.09
C LEU A 37 0.02 10.86 -7.11
N VAL A 38 -1.01 10.08 -7.43
CA VAL A 38 -2.41 10.56 -7.48
C VAL A 38 -2.89 11.05 -6.11
N ILE A 39 -2.55 10.33 -5.04
CA ILE A 39 -2.86 10.76 -3.66
C ILE A 39 -2.14 12.07 -3.33
N GLY A 40 -0.88 12.21 -3.75
CA GLY A 40 -0.09 13.43 -3.57
C GLY A 40 -0.70 14.63 -4.31
N LEU A 41 -1.11 14.45 -5.56
CA LEU A 41 -1.71 15.51 -6.37
C LEU A 41 -3.11 15.92 -5.88
N SER A 42 -3.91 14.97 -5.40
CA SER A 42 -5.29 15.22 -4.96
C SER A 42 -5.39 15.72 -3.51
N MET A 43 -4.62 15.14 -2.59
CA MET A 43 -4.76 15.37 -1.15
C MET A 43 -3.51 15.97 -0.49
N GLY A 44 -2.43 16.16 -1.24
CA GLY A 44 -1.16 16.61 -0.70
C GLY A 44 -1.17 18.04 -0.15
N PHE A 45 -1.99 18.93 -0.71
CA PHE A 45 -2.03 20.33 -0.27
C PHE A 45 -2.51 20.51 1.18
N ASN A 46 -3.35 19.60 1.69
CA ASN A 46 -3.93 19.72 3.03
C ASN A 46 -2.92 19.40 4.15
N SER A 47 -2.06 18.39 3.95
CA SER A 47 -1.21 17.86 5.05
C SER A 47 0.09 17.19 4.58
N GLY A 48 0.51 17.39 3.33
CA GLY A 48 1.73 16.82 2.77
C GLY A 48 1.68 15.32 2.52
N TYR A 49 0.49 14.71 2.53
CA TYR A 49 0.23 13.28 2.28
C TYR A 49 1.25 12.34 2.94
N ALA A 50 1.58 12.53 4.22
CA ALA A 50 2.68 11.74 4.80
C ALA A 50 2.43 10.22 4.70
N VAL A 51 1.16 9.79 4.86
CA VAL A 51 0.58 8.42 4.69
C VAL A 51 1.33 7.23 5.31
N ASN A 52 2.51 7.46 5.89
CA ASN A 52 3.47 6.51 6.41
C ASN A 52 4.17 7.17 7.62
N PRO A 53 4.09 6.57 8.82
CA PRO A 53 4.73 7.10 10.02
C PRO A 53 6.25 7.29 9.88
N ALA A 54 6.96 6.36 9.24
CA ALA A 54 8.42 6.43 9.06
C ALA A 54 8.84 7.60 8.15
N ARG A 55 7.99 7.94 7.17
CA ARG A 55 8.22 9.04 6.21
C ARG A 55 8.11 10.42 6.85
N ASP A 56 7.46 10.53 8.02
CA ASP A 56 7.38 11.76 8.80
C ASP A 56 8.35 11.76 9.99
N PHE A 57 8.33 10.71 10.81
CA PHE A 57 9.07 10.69 12.07
C PHE A 57 10.59 10.66 11.87
N GLY A 58 11.10 9.88 10.91
CA GLY A 58 12.54 9.76 10.65
C GLY A 58 13.19 11.11 10.28
N PRO A 59 12.70 11.80 9.23
CA PRO A 59 13.19 13.12 8.88
C PRO A 59 13.00 14.16 9.99
N ARG A 60 11.91 14.08 10.77
CA ARG A 60 11.66 14.99 11.90
C ARG A 60 12.67 14.80 13.03
N LEU A 61 13.02 13.56 13.35
CA LEU A 61 14.06 13.26 14.32
C LEU A 61 15.42 13.74 13.83
N PHE A 62 15.73 13.51 12.55
CA PHE A 62 16.96 13.99 11.95
C PHE A 62 17.07 15.52 12.01
N THR A 63 16.02 16.28 11.65
CA THR A 63 16.05 17.74 11.71
C THR A 63 16.13 18.27 13.14
N ALA A 64 15.49 17.61 14.12
CA ALA A 64 15.65 17.96 15.53
C ALA A 64 17.13 17.90 15.96
N LEU A 65 17.84 16.86 15.55
CA LEU A 65 19.27 16.66 15.83
C LEU A 65 20.17 17.57 14.99
N ALA A 66 19.77 17.91 13.77
CA ALA A 66 20.54 18.72 12.83
C ALA A 66 20.47 20.24 13.10
N GLY A 67 19.92 20.65 14.25
CA GLY A 67 19.94 22.04 14.71
C GLY A 67 18.59 22.77 14.70
N TRP A 68 17.51 22.13 14.25
CA TRP A 68 16.16 22.71 14.38
C TRP A 68 15.57 22.55 15.79
N GLY A 69 16.19 21.74 16.64
CA GLY A 69 15.78 21.56 18.04
C GLY A 69 14.39 20.94 18.18
N THR A 70 13.74 21.17 19.33
CA THR A 70 12.44 20.56 19.66
C THR A 70 11.25 21.21 18.96
N GLU A 71 11.46 22.34 18.27
CA GLU A 71 10.38 23.08 17.59
C GLU A 71 9.69 22.25 16.50
N VAL A 72 10.43 21.30 15.91
CA VAL A 72 9.87 20.36 14.93
C VAL A 72 8.76 19.49 15.52
N PHE A 73 8.68 19.32 16.85
CA PHE A 73 7.61 18.59 17.52
C PHE A 73 6.49 19.48 18.07
N THR A 74 6.68 20.80 18.12
CA THR A 74 5.66 21.74 18.62
C THR A 74 4.95 22.48 17.50
N ALA A 75 5.54 22.55 16.31
CA ALA A 75 4.96 23.18 15.13
C ALA A 75 3.55 22.65 14.80
N GLY A 76 2.65 23.57 14.41
CA GLY A 76 1.29 23.24 13.99
C GLY A 76 0.40 22.67 15.11
N GLY A 77 0.64 23.07 16.37
CA GLY A 77 -0.11 22.56 17.52
C GLY A 77 0.25 21.11 17.85
N GLN A 78 1.56 20.80 17.91
CA GLN A 78 2.09 19.46 18.13
C GLN A 78 1.72 18.47 17.02
N TRP A 79 1.86 18.87 15.75
CA TRP A 79 1.42 18.07 14.60
C TRP A 79 2.07 16.67 14.49
N TRP A 80 3.25 16.45 15.09
CA TRP A 80 4.05 15.23 14.94
C TRP A 80 3.32 13.90 15.19
N TRP A 81 2.32 13.87 16.07
CA TRP A 81 1.60 12.63 16.38
C TRP A 81 0.55 12.28 15.31
N VAL A 82 0.04 13.27 14.56
CA VAL A 82 -1.01 13.06 13.56
C VAL A 82 -0.51 12.18 12.40
N PRO A 83 0.67 12.42 11.79
CA PRO A 83 1.27 11.53 10.80
C PRO A 83 1.67 10.14 11.33
N ILE A 84 1.61 9.90 12.63
CA ILE A 84 1.89 8.57 13.22
C ILE A 84 0.58 7.83 13.43
N VAL A 85 -0.33 8.38 14.24
CA VAL A 85 -1.56 7.69 14.65
C VAL A 85 -2.56 7.59 13.49
N SER A 86 -2.73 8.67 12.71
CA SER A 86 -3.75 8.71 11.68
C SER A 86 -3.49 7.73 10.53
N PRO A 87 -2.25 7.56 10.01
CA PRO A 87 -1.95 6.51 9.04
C PRO A 87 -2.12 5.09 9.57
N LEU A 88 -1.74 4.81 10.82
CA LEU A 88 -1.93 3.47 11.39
C LEU A 88 -3.41 3.09 11.46
N LEU A 89 -4.26 4.00 11.94
CA LEU A 89 -5.70 3.80 11.96
C LEU A 89 -6.29 3.72 10.54
N GLY A 90 -5.82 4.56 9.63
CA GLY A 90 -6.23 4.54 8.23
C GLY A 90 -5.88 3.23 7.53
N ALA A 91 -4.72 2.65 7.83
CA ALA A 91 -4.29 1.37 7.28
C ALA A 91 -5.22 0.24 7.72
N VAL A 92 -5.53 0.14 9.02
CA VAL A 92 -6.48 -0.85 9.54
C VAL A 92 -7.86 -0.69 8.89
N ALA A 93 -8.36 0.54 8.80
CA ALA A 93 -9.62 0.82 8.12
C ALA A 93 -9.58 0.44 6.63
N GLY A 94 -8.49 0.73 5.93
CA GLY A 94 -8.31 0.37 4.52
C GLY A 94 -8.33 -1.15 4.30
N VAL A 95 -7.67 -1.93 5.16
CA VAL A 95 -7.74 -3.40 5.11
C VAL A 95 -9.18 -3.87 5.31
N MET A 96 -9.88 -3.37 6.35
CA MET A 96 -11.27 -3.77 6.62
C MET A 96 -12.18 -3.47 5.43
N VAL A 97 -12.06 -2.28 4.84
CA VAL A 97 -12.83 -1.90 3.65
C VAL A 97 -12.52 -2.82 2.48
N TYR A 98 -11.25 -3.11 2.20
CA TYR A 98 -10.86 -4.00 1.12
C TYR A 98 -11.44 -5.40 1.29
N GLN A 99 -11.30 -5.98 2.49
CA GLN A 99 -11.81 -7.32 2.78
C GLN A 99 -13.33 -7.38 2.65
N LEU A 100 -14.05 -6.44 3.27
CA LEU A 100 -15.52 -6.43 3.24
C LEU A 100 -16.09 -6.19 1.85
N MET A 101 -15.46 -5.36 1.03
CA MET A 101 -16.01 -4.98 -0.28
C MET A 101 -15.49 -5.84 -1.43
N ILE A 102 -14.24 -6.29 -1.37
CA ILE A 102 -13.56 -6.97 -2.49
C ILE A 102 -13.12 -8.38 -2.06
N GLY A 103 -12.28 -8.47 -1.03
CA GLY A 103 -11.63 -9.74 -0.63
C GLY A 103 -12.62 -10.88 -0.36
N CYS A 104 -13.72 -10.61 0.34
CA CYS A 104 -14.75 -11.62 0.64
C CYS A 104 -15.62 -11.99 -0.58
N HIS A 105 -15.56 -11.24 -1.67
CA HIS A 105 -16.36 -11.47 -2.88
C HIS A 105 -15.53 -12.03 -4.05
N LEU A 106 -14.22 -12.14 -3.89
CA LEU A 106 -13.35 -12.77 -4.88
C LEU A 106 -13.46 -14.29 -4.74
N GLU A 107 -13.95 -14.95 -5.79
CA GLU A 107 -13.84 -16.39 -5.90
C GLU A 107 -12.37 -16.73 -6.23
N PRO A 108 -11.77 -17.73 -5.57
CA PRO A 108 -10.48 -18.22 -5.98
C PRO A 108 -10.62 -18.77 -7.41
N SER A 109 -10.05 -18.06 -8.38
CA SER A 109 -9.91 -18.57 -9.74
C SER A 109 -9.30 -19.98 -9.67
N PRO A 110 -9.89 -20.99 -10.33
CA PRO A 110 -9.27 -22.30 -10.41
C PRO A 110 -7.86 -22.09 -10.94
N GLU A 111 -6.85 -22.64 -10.25
CA GLU A 111 -5.43 -22.50 -10.57
C GLU A 111 -5.26 -22.33 -12.07
N SER A 112 -4.78 -21.14 -12.48
CA SER A 112 -4.66 -20.71 -13.87
C SER A 112 -4.48 -21.91 -14.80
N THR A 113 -5.35 -22.05 -15.80
CA THR A 113 -5.24 -23.05 -16.86
C THR A 113 -3.80 -23.16 -17.40
N GLU A 114 -3.01 -22.08 -17.29
CA GLU A 114 -1.58 -22.03 -17.52
C GLU A 114 -0.69 -22.83 -16.53
N GLN A 115 -0.90 -22.72 -15.21
CA GLN A 115 -0.22 -23.56 -14.21
C GLN A 115 -0.63 -25.03 -14.29
N GLU A 116 -1.91 -25.31 -14.55
CA GLU A 116 -2.38 -26.68 -14.77
C GLU A 116 -1.76 -27.26 -16.06
N ASN A 117 -1.73 -26.50 -17.16
CA ASN A 117 -1.09 -26.89 -18.41
C ASN A 117 0.43 -27.10 -18.25
N VAL A 118 1.12 -26.27 -17.45
CA VAL A 118 2.55 -26.43 -17.16
C VAL A 118 2.80 -27.65 -16.28
N LYS A 119 1.97 -27.90 -15.26
CA LYS A 119 2.02 -29.12 -14.44
C LYS A 119 1.80 -30.36 -15.32
N LEU A 120 0.77 -30.36 -16.17
CA LEU A 120 0.44 -31.44 -17.11
C LEU A 120 1.54 -31.66 -18.16
N ALA A 121 2.15 -30.59 -18.68
CA ALA A 121 3.27 -30.68 -19.61
C ALA A 121 4.51 -31.31 -18.95
N ASN A 122 4.83 -30.91 -17.71
CA ASN A 122 5.94 -31.47 -16.96
C ASN A 122 5.72 -32.94 -16.57
N VAL A 123 4.48 -33.31 -16.21
CA VAL A 123 4.11 -34.71 -15.95
C VAL A 123 4.25 -35.55 -17.22
N LYS A 124 3.68 -35.09 -18.35
CA LYS A 124 3.80 -35.79 -19.65
C LYS A 124 5.25 -35.91 -20.12
N HIS A 125 6.11 -34.95 -19.81
CA HIS A 125 7.54 -35.04 -20.14
C HIS A 125 8.24 -36.09 -19.28
N LYS A 126 7.93 -36.15 -17.99
CA LYS A 126 8.48 -37.14 -17.05
C LYS A 126 8.03 -38.58 -17.37
N GLU A 127 6.81 -38.78 -17.86
CA GLU A 127 6.32 -40.10 -18.30
C GLU A 127 6.96 -40.57 -19.63
N ARG A 128 7.62 -39.68 -20.36
CA ARG A 128 8.23 -39.96 -21.67
C ARG A 128 9.73 -40.25 -21.59
N ILE A 129 10.32 -40.16 -20.39
CA ILE A 129 11.72 -40.49 -20.06
C ILE A 129 11.72 -41.79 -19.25
#